data_AF-A0ABD2QJG5-F1
#
_entry.id   AF-A0ABD2QJG5-F1
#
_cell.length_a   1.000
_cell.length_b   1.000
_cell.length_c   1.000
_cell.angle_alpha   90.00
_cell.angle_beta   90.00
_cell.angle_gamma   90.00
#
_symmetry.space_group_name_H-M   'P 1'
#
loop_
_entity.id
_entity.type
_entity.pdbx_description
1 polymer ?
#
loop_
_entity_poly.entity_id
_entity_poly.type
_entity_poly.pdbx_seq_one_letter_code
_entity_poly.pdbx_strand_id
1 'polypeptide(L)'
;MKSLGQWDRLELLANGMQSQTGASEMKNQVSESLTPSNLFLMQAEVCWHKRDWNNLFSALASVANEVAPDEQWRLAMIQALSSMAGRRSPAYHQYNEQQHIPPSSSSSQTIGFMSQNSEMEFQRALQSIVRVWRRLPFIVSDMHVPLLQACHMAQEISEGNSLLAFHCGHVLALASVGGNQHGTSAGTCPMPQARQAYSQSSPDYKNVFKSWHSRFPSIQDDLNFWHDLLAWRQIVAENIIACNPQAAKAQDRVILQLFHALVQVFWSVPSKSNPKGRRRRP
;
A
#
# COMPACT_ATOMS: atom_id res chain seq x y z
N MET A 1 17.31 -10.38 2.92
CA MET A 1 15.97 -10.85 3.38
C MET A 1 14.85 -10.19 2.58
N LYS A 2 14.82 -8.85 2.46
CA LYS A 2 13.87 -8.14 1.56
C LYS A 2 13.97 -8.61 0.10
N SER A 3 15.19 -8.64 -0.43
CA SER A 3 15.49 -9.13 -1.80
C SER A 3 15.16 -10.61 -2.04
N LEU A 4 14.94 -11.38 -0.96
CA LEU A 4 14.58 -12.80 -1.03
C LEU A 4 13.08 -13.01 -0.77
N GLY A 5 12.28 -11.93 -0.62
CA GLY A 5 10.87 -11.99 -0.27
C GLY A 5 10.58 -12.64 1.10
N GLN A 6 11.59 -12.71 1.99
CA GLN A 6 11.48 -13.39 3.28
C GLN A 6 10.85 -12.47 4.35
N TRP A 7 9.62 -12.02 4.09
CA TRP A 7 8.90 -11.07 4.95
C TRP A 7 8.61 -11.63 6.35
N ASP A 8 8.33 -12.94 6.46
CA ASP A 8 8.11 -13.60 7.75
C ASP A 8 9.35 -13.56 8.65
N ARG A 9 10.55 -13.70 8.07
CA ARG A 9 11.81 -13.62 8.83
C ARG A 9 12.11 -12.19 9.25
N LEU A 10 11.78 -11.21 8.40
CA LEU A 10 11.92 -9.79 8.75
C LEU A 10 10.97 -9.39 9.87
N GLU A 11 9.75 -9.91 9.87
CA GLU A 11 8.80 -9.68 10.96
C GLU A 11 9.31 -10.24 12.29
N LEU A 12 9.80 -11.48 12.30
CA LEU A 12 10.38 -12.10 13.50
C LEU A 12 11.56 -11.30 14.04
N LEU A 13 12.39 -10.73 13.16
CA LEU A 13 13.47 -9.83 13.54
C LEU A 13 12.94 -8.50 14.09
N ALA A 14 11.98 -7.88 13.41
CA ALA A 14 11.39 -6.61 13.85
C ALA A 14 10.79 -6.74 15.27
N ASN A 15 10.02 -7.81 15.50
CA ASN A 15 9.38 -8.09 16.78
C ASN A 15 10.41 -8.49 17.86
N GLY A 16 11.44 -9.25 17.49
CA GLY A 16 12.54 -9.63 18.39
C GLY A 16 13.35 -8.42 18.87
N MET A 17 13.57 -7.44 17.99
CA MET A 17 14.32 -6.22 18.33
C MET A 17 13.50 -5.26 19.20
N GLN A 18 12.18 -5.14 19.00
CA GLN A 18 11.30 -4.36 19.88
C GLN A 18 11.31 -4.90 21.33
N SER A 19 11.32 -6.23 21.49
CA SER A 19 11.36 -6.88 22.80
C SER A 19 12.66 -6.60 23.57
N GLN A 20 13.77 -6.31 22.87
CA GLN A 20 15.05 -5.94 23.48
C GLN A 20 15.11 -4.46 23.85
N THR A 21 14.44 -3.58 23.11
CA THR A 21 14.41 -2.14 23.44
C THR A 21 13.64 -1.82 24.74
N GLY A 22 12.82 -2.74 25.24
CA GLY A 22 12.12 -2.61 26.52
C GLY A 22 12.88 -3.16 27.74
N ALA A 23 14.02 -3.82 27.55
CA ALA A 23 14.78 -4.46 28.62
C ALA A 23 16.22 -3.95 28.66
N SER A 24 16.43 -2.94 29.51
CA SER A 24 17.69 -2.56 30.15
C SER A 24 18.84 -2.01 29.29
N GLU A 25 19.33 -0.87 29.76
CA GLU A 25 20.63 -0.27 29.48
C GLU A 25 21.77 -1.29 29.34
N MET A 26 22.23 -1.50 28.11
CA MET A 26 23.65 -1.78 27.85
C MET A 26 24.10 -1.00 26.63
N LYS A 27 24.64 0.19 26.89
CA LYS A 27 25.55 0.87 25.98
C LYS A 27 26.72 -0.06 25.70
N ASN A 28 26.76 -0.69 24.52
CA ASN A 28 27.98 -0.82 23.74
C ASN A 28 27.71 -1.51 22.40
N GLN A 29 28.15 -0.84 21.34
CA GLN A 29 28.33 -1.35 19.98
C GLN A 29 27.06 -1.86 19.28
N VAL A 30 26.15 -0.94 18.96
CA VAL A 30 25.26 -1.12 17.81
C VAL A 30 25.46 0.10 16.91
N SER A 31 25.99 -0.17 15.72
CA SER A 31 26.24 0.75 14.63
C SER A 31 25.06 1.71 14.38
N GLU A 32 25.38 2.94 13.99
CA GLU A 32 24.52 4.12 13.64
C GLU A 32 23.23 3.85 12.82
N SER A 33 22.97 2.61 12.42
CA SER A 33 21.88 2.17 11.54
C SER A 33 20.52 1.88 12.22
N LEU A 34 20.43 1.75 13.55
CA LEU A 34 19.25 1.21 14.23
C LEU A 34 18.62 2.21 15.21
N THR A 35 18.02 3.26 14.69
CA THR A 35 17.09 4.09 15.47
C THR A 35 15.74 3.37 15.61
N PRO A 36 14.99 3.59 16.71
CA PRO A 36 13.63 3.06 16.86
C PRO A 36 12.73 3.39 15.66
N SER A 37 12.90 4.58 15.10
CA SER A 37 12.19 5.09 13.93
C SER A 37 12.47 4.25 12.66
N ASN A 38 13.71 3.79 12.47
CA ASN A 38 14.05 2.87 11.37
C ASN A 38 13.42 1.49 11.56
N LEU A 39 13.28 1.04 12.81
CA LEU A 39 12.66 -0.24 13.14
C LEU A 39 11.15 -0.23 12.85
N PHE A 40 10.45 0.83 13.27
CA PHE A 40 9.02 0.94 13.00
C PHE A 40 8.72 1.21 11.52
N LEU A 41 9.58 1.96 10.80
CA LEU A 41 9.46 2.10 9.34
C LEU A 41 9.64 0.74 8.64
N MET A 42 10.60 -0.07 9.09
CA MET A 42 10.77 -1.44 8.60
C MET A 42 9.55 -2.32 8.92
N GLN A 43 8.96 -2.18 10.10
CA GLN A 43 7.74 -2.89 10.47
C GLN A 43 6.57 -2.48 9.58
N ALA A 44 6.40 -1.19 9.32
CA ALA A 44 5.38 -0.68 8.39
C ALA A 44 5.58 -1.30 6.99
N GLU A 45 6.82 -1.40 6.52
CA GLU A 45 7.11 -2.08 5.25
C GLU A 45 6.68 -3.55 5.23
N VAL A 46 7.00 -4.29 6.29
CA VAL A 46 6.56 -5.69 6.41
C VAL A 46 5.03 -5.79 6.42
N CYS A 47 4.35 -4.93 7.17
CA CYS A 47 2.90 -4.99 7.36
C CYS A 47 2.13 -4.75 6.06
N TRP A 48 2.51 -3.77 5.23
CA TRP A 48 1.78 -3.53 3.98
C TRP A 48 1.99 -4.67 2.96
N HIS A 49 3.17 -5.28 2.92
CA HIS A 49 3.42 -6.48 2.10
C HIS A 49 2.58 -7.68 2.54
N LYS A 50 2.43 -7.87 3.86
CA LYS A 50 1.58 -8.93 4.42
C LYS A 50 0.09 -8.59 4.40
N ARG A 51 -0.26 -7.36 3.97
CA ARG A 51 -1.63 -6.82 3.98
C ARG A 51 -2.25 -6.77 5.37
N ASP A 52 -1.40 -6.64 6.39
CA ASP A 52 -1.80 -6.49 7.78
C ASP A 52 -1.97 -5.00 8.11
N TRP A 53 -3.09 -4.45 7.65
CA TRP A 53 -3.39 -3.03 7.78
C TRP A 53 -3.49 -2.58 9.24
N ASN A 54 -3.91 -3.47 10.17
CA ASN A 54 -4.02 -3.12 11.59
C ASN A 54 -2.64 -2.82 12.19
N ASN A 55 -1.70 -3.75 12.00
CA ASN A 55 -0.33 -3.59 12.48
C ASN A 55 0.41 -2.49 11.72
N LEU A 56 0.08 -2.28 10.44
CA LEU A 56 0.60 -1.15 9.66
C LEU A 56 0.26 0.19 10.32
N PHE A 57 -1.01 0.44 10.63
CA PHE A 57 -1.42 1.71 11.23
C PHE A 57 -0.88 1.88 12.66
N SER A 58 -0.74 0.80 13.42
CA SER A 58 -0.04 0.84 14.71
C SER A 58 1.43 1.23 14.55
N ALA A 59 2.13 0.69 13.55
CA ALA A 59 3.51 1.05 13.28
C ALA A 59 3.63 2.51 12.79
N LEU A 60 2.77 2.93 11.85
CA LEU A 60 2.76 4.31 11.34
C LEU A 60 2.47 5.35 12.43
N ALA A 61 1.61 5.02 13.41
CA ALA A 61 1.37 5.85 14.59
C ALA A 61 2.67 6.08 15.40
N SER A 62 3.47 5.03 15.59
CA SER A 62 4.74 5.10 16.32
C SER A 62 5.85 5.83 15.54
N VAL A 63 5.77 5.88 14.22
CA VAL A 63 6.79 6.47 13.34
C VAL A 63 6.63 7.98 13.14
N ALA A 64 5.40 8.49 13.25
CA ALA A 64 4.96 9.74 12.62
C ALA A 64 5.82 10.99 12.89
N ASN A 65 6.58 11.05 13.99
CA ASN A 65 7.37 12.23 14.38
C ASN A 65 8.90 12.02 14.41
N GLU A 66 9.42 10.82 14.12
CA GLU A 66 10.84 10.51 14.36
C GLU A 66 11.65 10.09 13.11
N VAL A 67 11.08 10.15 11.91
CA VAL A 67 11.77 9.70 10.70
C VAL A 67 12.81 10.69 10.21
N ALA A 68 14.00 10.18 9.88
CA ALA A 68 15.07 10.94 9.26
C ALA A 68 14.59 11.64 7.97
N PRO A 69 15.04 12.88 7.68
CA PRO A 69 14.56 13.65 6.55
C PRO A 69 14.77 12.95 5.19
N ASP A 70 15.75 12.07 5.10
CA ASP A 70 16.09 11.31 3.89
C ASP A 70 15.16 10.11 3.64
N GLU A 71 14.42 9.65 4.66
CA GLU A 71 13.50 8.51 4.60
C GLU A 71 12.02 8.94 4.59
N GLN A 72 11.77 10.26 4.65
CA GLN A 72 10.42 10.83 4.68
C GLN A 72 9.58 10.44 3.46
N TRP A 73 10.20 10.29 2.28
CA TRP A 73 9.48 9.88 1.07
C TRP A 73 8.91 8.47 1.20
N ARG A 74 9.61 7.53 1.86
CA ARG A 74 9.10 6.17 2.08
C ARG A 74 7.92 6.16 3.02
N LEU A 75 8.00 6.91 4.12
CA LEU A 75 6.89 7.07 5.04
C LEU A 75 5.64 7.60 4.32
N ALA A 76 5.81 8.71 3.57
CA ALA A 76 4.72 9.32 2.82
C ALA A 76 4.13 8.35 1.76
N MET A 77 4.96 7.56 1.08
CA MET A 77 4.47 6.52 0.17
C MET A 77 3.64 5.46 0.88
N ILE A 78 4.09 4.94 2.03
CA ILE A 78 3.35 3.91 2.79
C ILE A 78 2.03 4.49 3.34
N GLN A 79 2.02 5.76 3.75
CA GLN A 79 0.80 6.48 4.13
C GLN A 79 -0.17 6.66 2.94
N ALA A 80 0.35 7.02 1.77
CA ALA A 80 -0.45 7.09 0.55
C ALA A 80 -1.03 5.72 0.16
N LEU A 81 -0.23 4.65 0.25
CA LEU A 81 -0.60 3.27 -0.10
C LEU A 81 -1.72 2.73 0.81
N SER A 82 -1.65 3.05 2.09
CA SER A 82 -2.62 2.64 3.10
C SER A 82 -3.89 3.50 3.13
N SER A 83 -3.86 4.72 2.56
CA SER A 83 -4.97 5.67 2.60
C SER A 83 -6.29 5.08 2.09
N MET A 84 -6.28 4.34 0.98
CA MET A 84 -7.51 3.73 0.42
C MET A 84 -7.62 2.23 0.74
N ALA A 85 -6.53 1.49 0.64
CA ALA A 85 -6.53 0.04 0.81
C ALA A 85 -6.77 -0.40 2.27
N GLY A 86 -6.29 0.39 3.23
CA GLY A 86 -6.36 0.08 4.65
C GLY A 86 -7.65 0.53 5.36
N ARG A 87 -8.56 1.25 4.68
CA ARG A 87 -9.73 1.91 5.30
C ARG A 87 -10.63 0.99 6.14
N ARG A 88 -10.66 -0.31 5.84
CA ARG A 88 -11.47 -1.28 6.58
C ARG A 88 -10.87 -1.66 7.93
N SER A 89 -9.64 -1.26 8.21
CA SER A 89 -8.97 -1.50 9.48
C SER A 89 -9.56 -0.62 10.58
N PRO A 90 -9.98 -1.18 11.72
CA PRO A 90 -10.34 -0.38 12.89
C PRO A 90 -9.19 0.54 13.36
N ALA A 91 -7.94 0.07 13.25
CA ALA A 91 -6.75 0.85 13.60
C ALA A 91 -6.56 2.09 12.71
N TYR A 92 -7.09 2.08 11.47
CA TYR A 92 -7.07 3.25 10.59
C TYR A 92 -7.79 4.45 11.20
N HIS A 93 -8.94 4.21 11.83
CA HIS A 93 -9.73 5.28 12.44
C HIS A 93 -8.96 5.94 13.59
N GLN A 94 -8.34 5.12 14.44
CA GLN A 94 -7.49 5.59 15.54
C GLN A 94 -6.25 6.34 15.03
N TYR A 95 -5.63 5.85 13.95
CA TYR A 95 -4.50 6.51 13.31
C TYR A 95 -4.88 7.90 12.76
N ASN A 96 -6.05 8.02 12.14
CA ASN A 96 -6.55 9.31 11.66
C ASN A 96 -6.80 10.31 12.79
N GLU A 97 -7.32 9.86 13.94
CA GLU A 97 -7.50 10.73 15.11
C GLU A 97 -6.19 11.36 15.57
N GLN A 98 -5.09 10.60 15.56
CA GLN A 98 -3.76 11.09 15.92
C GLN A 98 -3.20 12.10 14.91
N GLN A 99 -3.58 12.00 13.64
CA GLN A 99 -3.20 12.94 12.58
C GLN A 99 -4.07 14.22 12.56
N HIS A 100 -4.92 14.43 13.58
CA HIS A 100 -5.89 15.54 13.66
C HIS A 100 -6.84 15.62 12.45
N ILE A 101 -7.16 14.46 11.87
CA ILE A 101 -8.10 14.36 10.75
C ILE A 101 -9.53 14.36 11.31
N PRO A 102 -10.42 15.28 10.88
CA PRO A 102 -11.76 15.36 11.44
C PRO A 102 -12.59 14.10 11.11
N PRO A 103 -13.39 13.59 12.07
CA PRO A 103 -14.30 12.48 11.81
C PRO A 103 -15.39 12.92 10.83
N SER A 104 -15.38 12.36 9.63
CA SER A 104 -16.34 12.69 8.57
C SER A 104 -17.73 12.10 8.90
N SER A 105 -18.75 12.95 8.98
CA SER A 105 -20.14 12.58 9.30
C SER A 105 -20.95 12.07 8.10
N SER A 106 -20.42 12.15 6.87
CA SER A 106 -21.07 11.60 5.67
C SER A 106 -20.11 10.81 4.80
N SER A 107 -20.62 9.70 4.25
CA SER A 107 -19.82 8.70 3.54
C SER A 107 -19.19 9.20 2.23
N SER A 108 -19.87 10.15 1.55
CA SER A 108 -19.35 10.80 0.34
C SER A 108 -18.25 11.82 0.65
N GLN A 109 -18.30 12.49 1.80
CA GLN A 109 -17.23 13.38 2.24
C GLN A 109 -15.98 12.60 2.67
N THR A 110 -16.15 11.41 3.25
CA THR A 110 -15.00 10.56 3.63
C THR A 110 -14.13 10.19 2.43
N ILE A 111 -14.73 9.78 1.31
CA ILE A 111 -13.97 9.43 0.09
C ILE A 111 -13.22 10.64 -0.45
N GLY A 112 -13.87 11.81 -0.50
CA GLY A 112 -13.23 13.06 -0.92
C GLY A 112 -12.03 13.41 -0.03
N PHE A 113 -12.20 13.32 1.29
CA PHE A 113 -11.13 13.56 2.26
C PHE A 113 -9.96 12.59 2.06
N MET A 114 -10.24 11.29 1.92
CA MET A 114 -9.20 10.28 1.70
C MET A 114 -8.44 10.53 0.39
N SER A 115 -9.14 10.91 -0.68
CA SER A 115 -8.53 11.22 -1.97
C SER A 115 -7.62 12.44 -1.86
N GLN A 116 -8.05 13.45 -1.11
CA GLN A 116 -7.25 14.62 -0.81
C GLN A 116 -6.03 14.27 0.05
N ASN A 117 -6.21 13.40 1.05
CA ASN A 117 -5.12 12.93 1.90
C ASN A 117 -4.08 12.14 1.10
N SER A 118 -4.52 11.20 0.25
CA SER A 118 -3.61 10.45 -0.62
C SER A 118 -2.84 11.36 -1.58
N GLU A 119 -3.48 12.40 -2.09
CA GLU A 119 -2.82 13.40 -2.94
C GLU A 119 -1.81 14.23 -2.13
N MET A 120 -2.15 14.63 -0.92
CA MET A 120 -1.23 15.31 -0.02
C MET A 120 0.02 14.46 0.26
N GLU A 121 -0.15 13.18 0.54
CA GLU A 121 0.96 12.26 0.79
C GLU A 121 1.81 12.01 -0.48
N PHE A 122 1.18 11.92 -1.65
CA PHE A 122 1.89 11.89 -2.92
C PHE A 122 2.77 13.13 -3.11
N GLN A 123 2.22 14.32 -2.87
CA GLN A 123 2.99 15.57 -2.95
C GLN A 123 4.13 15.62 -1.93
N ARG A 124 3.90 15.16 -0.69
CA ARG A 124 4.95 15.06 0.34
C ARG A 124 6.07 14.11 -0.08
N ALA A 125 5.74 12.96 -0.66
CA ALA A 125 6.70 12.00 -1.17
C ALA A 125 7.57 12.63 -2.27
N LEU A 126 6.96 13.24 -3.29
CA LEU A 126 7.69 13.90 -4.37
C LEU A 126 8.57 15.05 -3.87
N GLN A 127 8.08 15.87 -2.95
CA GLN A 127 8.88 16.95 -2.35
C GLN A 127 10.08 16.41 -1.58
N SER A 128 9.93 15.30 -0.84
CA SER A 128 11.05 14.64 -0.16
C SER A 128 12.04 14.05 -1.17
N ILE A 129 11.57 13.38 -2.23
CA ILE A 129 12.43 12.84 -3.29
C ILE A 129 13.25 13.94 -3.95
N VAL A 130 12.63 15.06 -4.33
CA VAL A 130 13.33 16.21 -4.94
C VAL A 130 14.35 16.82 -3.98
N ARG A 131 14.06 16.86 -2.67
CA ARG A 131 15.03 17.32 -1.66
C ARG A 131 16.26 16.43 -1.64
N VAL A 132 16.09 15.11 -1.65
CA VAL A 132 17.22 14.15 -1.68
C VAL A 132 17.96 14.23 -3.02
N TRP A 133 17.23 14.31 -4.14
CA TRP A 133 17.81 14.46 -5.48
C TRP A 133 18.76 15.66 -5.57
N ARG A 134 18.34 16.81 -5.04
CA ARG A 134 19.15 18.04 -5.03
C ARG A 134 20.43 17.95 -4.18
N ARG A 135 20.54 16.96 -3.28
CA ARG A 135 21.74 16.70 -2.48
C ARG A 135 22.74 15.80 -3.20
N LEU A 136 22.32 15.10 -4.26
CA LEU A 136 23.18 14.22 -5.05
C LEU A 136 24.04 15.02 -6.05
N PRO A 137 25.15 14.44 -6.55
CA PRO A 137 25.95 15.05 -7.61
C PRO A 137 25.12 15.36 -8.86
N PHE A 138 25.44 16.44 -9.58
CA PHE A 138 24.74 16.83 -10.81
C PHE A 138 24.77 15.79 -11.94
N ILE A 139 25.71 14.85 -11.88
CA ILE A 139 25.85 13.77 -12.86
C ILE A 139 24.90 12.64 -12.45
N VAL A 140 23.95 12.32 -13.33
CA VAL A 140 23.03 11.19 -13.15
C VAL A 140 23.85 9.90 -13.10
N SER A 141 23.61 9.11 -12.05
CA SER A 141 24.35 7.91 -11.69
C SER A 141 23.44 6.91 -10.99
N ASP A 142 23.95 5.73 -10.65
CA ASP A 142 23.20 4.67 -9.97
C ASP A 142 22.55 5.14 -8.65
N MET A 143 23.10 6.16 -7.99
CA MET A 143 22.53 6.77 -6.78
C MET A 143 21.15 7.41 -7.01
N HIS A 144 20.84 7.77 -8.26
CA HIS A 144 19.58 8.39 -8.64
C HIS A 144 18.49 7.35 -8.96
N VAL A 145 18.87 6.11 -9.27
CA VAL A 145 17.94 5.05 -9.70
C VAL A 145 16.88 4.77 -8.63
N PRO A 146 17.20 4.61 -7.33
CA PRO A 146 16.18 4.39 -6.30
C PRO A 146 15.17 5.56 -6.18
N LEU A 147 15.61 6.79 -6.42
CA LEU A 147 14.73 7.97 -6.40
C LEU A 147 13.78 7.99 -7.62
N LEU A 148 14.27 7.59 -8.79
CA LEU A 148 13.42 7.45 -9.98
C LEU A 148 12.40 6.32 -9.82
N GLN A 149 12.82 5.20 -9.25
CA GLN A 149 11.94 4.08 -8.89
C GLN A 149 10.90 4.51 -7.86
N ALA A 150 11.27 5.32 -6.85
CA ALA A 150 10.35 5.90 -5.90
C ALA A 150 9.31 6.84 -6.55
N CYS A 151 9.73 7.69 -7.49
CA CYS A 151 8.82 8.52 -8.28
C CYS A 151 7.82 7.68 -9.07
N HIS A 152 8.29 6.60 -9.70
CA HIS A 152 7.43 5.68 -10.44
C HIS A 152 6.41 5.01 -9.51
N MET A 153 6.87 4.48 -8.37
CA MET A 153 6.00 3.88 -7.37
C MET A 153 4.95 4.87 -6.85
N ALA A 154 5.36 6.09 -6.51
CA ALA A 154 4.45 7.15 -6.05
C ALA A 154 3.36 7.46 -7.08
N GLN A 155 3.70 7.49 -8.37
CA GLN A 155 2.72 7.69 -9.43
C GLN A 155 1.72 6.54 -9.52
N GLU A 156 2.16 5.29 -9.48
CA GLU A 156 1.24 4.15 -9.50
C GLU A 156 0.36 4.09 -8.26
N ILE A 157 0.85 4.53 -7.11
CA ILE A 157 0.05 4.67 -5.88
C ILE A 157 -1.05 5.72 -6.08
N SER A 158 -0.74 6.90 -6.62
CA SER A 158 -1.75 7.94 -6.89
C SER A 158 -2.81 7.48 -7.89
N GLU A 159 -2.39 6.87 -9.00
CA GLU A 159 -3.31 6.31 -10.00
C GLU A 159 -4.17 5.19 -9.41
N GLY A 160 -3.58 4.29 -8.61
CA GLY A 160 -4.27 3.20 -7.94
C GLY A 160 -5.28 3.69 -6.90
N ASN A 161 -4.92 4.69 -6.10
CA ASN A 161 -5.84 5.32 -5.14
C ASN A 161 -7.01 6.00 -5.84
N SER A 162 -6.78 6.64 -6.98
CA SER A 162 -7.85 7.22 -7.81
C SER A 162 -8.81 6.15 -8.33
N LEU A 163 -8.29 4.99 -8.77
CA LEU A 163 -9.12 3.84 -9.16
C LEU A 163 -9.93 3.29 -7.97
N LEU A 164 -9.31 3.13 -6.80
CA LEU A 164 -9.98 2.63 -5.61
C LEU A 164 -11.07 3.60 -5.12
N ALA A 165 -10.80 4.91 -5.12
CA ALA A 165 -11.81 5.90 -4.77
C ALA A 165 -13.02 5.84 -5.71
N PHE A 166 -12.79 5.68 -7.02
CA PHE A 166 -13.85 5.65 -8.01
C PHE A 166 -14.63 4.32 -8.01
N HIS A 167 -13.94 3.17 -8.00
CA HIS A 167 -14.56 1.85 -8.15
C HIS A 167 -14.94 1.17 -6.84
N CYS A 168 -14.24 1.48 -5.75
CA CYS A 168 -14.53 0.93 -4.43
C CYS A 168 -15.26 1.95 -3.54
N GLY A 169 -15.47 3.17 -4.01
CA GLY A 169 -16.03 4.29 -3.24
C GLY A 169 -17.35 3.95 -2.55
N HIS A 170 -18.26 3.21 -3.20
CA HIS A 170 -19.55 2.80 -2.61
C HIS A 170 -19.38 1.81 -1.45
N VAL A 171 -18.47 0.84 -1.55
CA VAL A 171 -18.18 -0.13 -0.48
C VAL A 171 -17.45 0.56 0.66
N LEU A 172 -16.48 1.41 0.33
CA LEU A 172 -15.72 2.19 1.29
C LEU A 172 -16.66 3.15 2.06
N ALA A 173 -17.60 3.82 1.38
CA ALA A 173 -18.64 4.67 1.95
C ALA A 173 -19.57 3.92 2.92
N LEU A 174 -19.89 2.65 2.65
CA LEU A 174 -20.74 1.86 3.55
C LEU A 174 -20.03 1.52 4.88
N ALA A 175 -18.71 1.35 4.85
CA ALA A 175 -17.90 1.07 6.04
C ALA A 175 -17.85 2.26 7.04
N SER A 176 -18.16 3.49 6.62
CA SER A 176 -18.23 4.65 7.53
C SER A 176 -19.54 4.76 8.33
N VAL A 177 -20.60 4.04 7.94
CA VAL A 177 -21.85 4.04 8.69
C VAL A 177 -21.77 2.92 9.72
N GLY A 178 -21.27 3.25 10.90
CA GLY A 178 -21.22 2.34 12.04
C GLY A 178 -22.58 1.69 12.30
N GLY A 179 -22.58 0.40 12.58
CA GLY A 179 -23.78 -0.42 12.71
C GLY A 179 -24.77 0.11 13.75
N ASN A 180 -26.03 0.20 13.35
CA ASN A 180 -27.16 -0.06 14.21
C ASN A 180 -28.08 -1.02 13.46
N GLN A 181 -28.02 -2.30 13.84
CA GLN A 181 -28.96 -3.32 13.41
C GLN A 181 -30.24 -3.13 14.22
N HIS A 182 -31.25 -2.44 13.67
CA HIS A 182 -32.64 -2.61 14.06
C HIS A 182 -33.57 -2.22 12.91
N GLY A 183 -34.36 -3.18 12.44
CA GLY A 183 -35.69 -2.94 11.88
C GLY A 183 -35.80 -2.39 10.45
N THR A 184 -36.07 -3.30 9.52
CA THR A 184 -37.07 -3.16 8.44
C THR A 184 -37.31 -1.77 7.83
N SER A 185 -36.80 -1.56 6.62
CA SER A 185 -37.67 -1.23 5.47
C SER A 185 -36.88 -1.28 4.17
N ALA A 186 -37.44 -1.99 3.20
CA ALA A 186 -37.07 -1.91 1.81
C ALA A 186 -37.33 -0.47 1.33
N GLY A 187 -36.31 0.37 1.45
CA GLY A 187 -36.27 1.72 0.88
C GLY A 187 -35.16 1.79 -0.14
N THR A 188 -35.48 1.53 -1.40
CA THR A 188 -34.67 1.96 -2.53
C THR A 188 -34.52 3.48 -2.47
N CYS A 189 -33.45 3.97 -1.85
CA CYS A 189 -33.01 5.33 -2.07
C CYS A 189 -32.51 5.42 -3.51
N PRO A 190 -33.12 6.25 -4.39
CA PRO A 190 -32.51 6.54 -5.67
C PRO A 190 -31.23 7.31 -5.34
N MET A 191 -30.09 6.75 -5.72
CA MET A 191 -28.79 7.41 -5.65
C MET A 191 -28.50 8.08 -7.00
N PRO A 192 -28.81 9.37 -7.20
CA PRO A 192 -28.24 10.12 -8.32
C PRO A 192 -27.21 11.18 -7.90
N GLN A 193 -26.64 11.15 -6.68
CA GLN A 193 -25.80 12.26 -6.20
C GLN A 193 -24.38 11.93 -5.68
N ALA A 194 -24.00 10.66 -5.47
CA ALA A 194 -22.58 10.31 -5.28
C ALA A 194 -21.78 10.24 -6.59
N ARG A 195 -22.39 10.61 -7.73
CA ARG A 195 -21.76 10.66 -9.05
C ARG A 195 -21.21 12.05 -9.41
N GLN A 196 -21.42 13.07 -8.58
CA GLN A 196 -21.21 14.48 -8.92
C GLN A 196 -20.09 15.15 -8.10
N ALA A 197 -18.86 14.63 -8.22
CA ALA A 197 -17.65 15.41 -7.89
C ALA A 197 -16.44 15.11 -8.81
N TYR A 198 -16.61 14.27 -9.84
CA TYR A 198 -15.59 14.04 -10.87
C TYR A 198 -16.27 14.15 -12.24
N SER A 199 -16.43 15.38 -12.75
CA SER A 199 -16.87 15.67 -14.13
C SER A 199 -15.68 15.72 -15.09
N GLN A 200 -14.83 14.71 -15.04
CA GLN A 200 -13.92 14.34 -16.14
C GLN A 200 -14.10 12.84 -16.33
N SER A 201 -14.08 12.37 -17.57
CA SER A 201 -14.27 10.96 -17.94
C SER A 201 -13.80 9.99 -16.85
N SER A 202 -14.69 9.15 -16.32
CA SER A 202 -14.35 8.16 -15.27
C SER A 202 -13.02 7.48 -15.59
N PRO A 203 -12.04 7.41 -14.67
CA PRO A 203 -10.78 6.74 -14.93
C PRO A 203 -11.07 5.27 -15.25
N ASP A 204 -10.97 4.92 -16.52
CA ASP A 204 -11.18 3.55 -16.98
C ASP A 204 -9.98 2.73 -16.51
N TYR A 205 -10.21 1.82 -15.56
CA TYR A 205 -9.17 0.90 -15.08
C TYR A 205 -8.50 0.14 -16.24
N LYS A 206 -9.16 -0.05 -17.39
CA LYS A 206 -8.54 -0.63 -18.58
C LYS A 206 -7.41 0.23 -19.13
N ASN A 207 -7.60 1.53 -19.18
CA ASN A 207 -6.58 2.45 -19.66
C ASN A 207 -5.42 2.57 -18.67
N VAL A 208 -5.75 2.62 -17.37
CA VAL A 208 -4.73 2.64 -16.32
C VAL A 208 -3.91 1.35 -16.32
N PHE A 209 -4.54 0.17 -16.36
CA PHE A 209 -3.81 -1.10 -16.41
C PHE A 209 -3.06 -1.33 -17.71
N LYS A 210 -3.57 -0.86 -18.85
CA LYS A 210 -2.79 -0.83 -20.11
C LYS A 210 -1.55 0.06 -19.96
N SER A 211 -1.69 1.22 -19.32
CA SER A 211 -0.57 2.10 -19.02
C SER A 211 0.45 1.42 -18.10
N TRP A 212 -0.01 0.79 -17.00
CA TRP A 212 0.83 0.02 -16.07
C TRP A 212 1.57 -1.11 -16.79
N HIS A 213 0.89 -1.81 -17.68
CA HIS A 213 1.50 -2.84 -18.52
C HIS A 213 2.54 -2.28 -19.48
N SER A 214 2.41 -1.04 -19.96
CA SER A 214 3.43 -0.41 -20.81
C SER A 214 4.63 0.17 -20.05
N ARG A 215 4.50 0.33 -18.71
CA ARG A 215 5.51 0.93 -17.83
C ARG A 215 6.13 -0.12 -16.90
N PHE A 216 6.63 -1.24 -17.44
CA PHE A 216 7.37 -2.19 -16.60
C PHE A 216 8.76 -1.64 -16.25
N PRO A 217 9.29 -1.99 -15.06
CA PRO A 217 10.69 -1.77 -14.75
C PRO A 217 11.59 -2.46 -15.78
N SER A 218 12.83 -1.98 -15.90
CA SER A 218 13.88 -2.68 -16.63
C SER A 218 14.14 -4.03 -15.97
N ILE A 219 14.50 -5.05 -16.77
CA ILE A 219 14.88 -6.36 -16.23
C ILE A 219 16.13 -6.31 -15.34
N GLN A 220 16.90 -5.24 -15.45
CA GLN A 220 18.09 -4.98 -14.63
C GLN A 220 17.76 -4.22 -13.34
N ASP A 221 16.52 -3.76 -13.16
CA ASP A 221 16.10 -3.08 -11.93
C ASP A 221 16.08 -4.04 -10.73
N ASP A 222 16.26 -3.47 -9.55
CA ASP A 222 16.29 -4.19 -8.28
C ASP A 222 15.01 -5.01 -8.05
N LEU A 223 15.18 -6.24 -7.58
CA LEU A 223 14.07 -7.15 -7.26
C LEU A 223 13.13 -6.59 -6.19
N ASN A 224 13.62 -5.75 -5.28
CA ASN A 224 12.77 -5.08 -4.29
C ASN A 224 11.78 -4.13 -4.99
N PHE A 225 12.23 -3.34 -5.96
CA PHE A 225 11.36 -2.45 -6.71
C PHE A 225 10.31 -3.22 -7.52
N TRP A 226 10.74 -4.29 -8.19
CA TRP A 226 9.83 -5.22 -8.87
C TRP A 226 8.76 -5.77 -7.93
N HIS A 227 9.17 -6.24 -6.76
CA HIS A 227 8.29 -6.80 -5.75
C HIS A 227 7.26 -5.77 -5.27
N ASP A 228 7.70 -4.55 -4.96
CA ASP A 228 6.85 -3.50 -4.41
C ASP A 228 5.79 -3.07 -5.43
N LEU A 229 6.20 -2.85 -6.68
CA LEU A 229 5.32 -2.46 -7.78
C LEU A 229 4.25 -3.52 -8.03
N LEU A 230 4.66 -4.80 -8.11
CA LEU A 230 3.74 -5.92 -8.34
C LEU A 230 2.79 -6.14 -7.15
N ALA A 231 3.29 -6.01 -5.92
CA ALA A 231 2.46 -6.13 -4.72
C ALA A 231 1.37 -5.05 -4.68
N TRP A 232 1.71 -3.80 -5.00
CA TRP A 232 0.72 -2.71 -5.07
C TRP A 232 -0.33 -2.95 -6.15
N ARG A 233 0.11 -3.28 -7.36
CA ARG A 233 -0.76 -3.64 -8.49
C ARG A 233 -1.75 -4.75 -8.11
N GLN A 234 -1.28 -5.76 -7.39
CA GLN A 234 -2.11 -6.86 -6.90
C GLN A 234 -3.16 -6.37 -5.90
N ILE A 235 -2.77 -5.54 -4.93
CA ILE A 235 -3.68 -4.96 -3.92
C ILE A 235 -4.81 -4.16 -4.61
N VAL A 236 -4.47 -3.33 -5.60
CA VAL A 236 -5.46 -2.52 -6.33
C VAL A 236 -6.42 -3.42 -7.10
N ALA A 237 -5.89 -4.37 -7.89
CA ALA A 237 -6.69 -5.27 -8.70
C ALA A 237 -7.68 -6.09 -7.84
N GLU A 238 -7.20 -6.69 -6.75
CA GLU A 238 -8.04 -7.50 -5.87
C GLU A 238 -9.14 -6.68 -5.17
N ASN A 239 -8.83 -5.45 -4.73
CA ASN A 239 -9.83 -4.58 -4.13
C ASN A 239 -10.93 -4.17 -5.12
N ILE A 240 -10.56 -3.89 -6.38
CA ILE A 240 -11.53 -3.58 -7.44
C ILE A 240 -12.42 -4.79 -7.72
N ILE A 241 -11.83 -5.98 -7.87
CA ILE A 241 -12.57 -7.24 -8.07
C ILE A 241 -13.55 -7.47 -6.91
N ALA A 242 -13.09 -7.32 -5.67
CA ALA A 242 -13.90 -7.55 -4.48
C ALA A 242 -15.08 -6.56 -4.36
N CYS A 243 -14.92 -5.31 -4.80
CA CYS A 243 -15.96 -4.29 -4.71
C CYS A 243 -16.96 -4.33 -5.88
N ASN A 244 -16.61 -5.01 -6.97
CA ASN A 244 -17.43 -5.09 -8.17
C ASN A 244 -17.70 -6.53 -8.63
N PRO A 245 -18.44 -7.33 -7.84
CA PRO A 245 -18.75 -8.71 -8.19
C PRO A 245 -19.61 -8.83 -9.46
N GLN A 246 -20.35 -7.76 -9.82
CA GLN A 246 -21.33 -7.67 -10.91
C GLN A 246 -20.78 -7.09 -12.23
N ALA A 247 -19.60 -6.46 -12.26
CA ALA A 247 -18.92 -6.08 -13.52
C ALA A 247 -18.34 -7.28 -14.30
N ALA A 248 -18.95 -8.45 -14.12
CA ALA A 248 -18.72 -9.68 -14.84
C ALA A 248 -19.25 -9.60 -16.28
N LYS A 249 -18.78 -8.64 -17.08
CA LYS A 249 -18.53 -8.94 -18.49
C LYS A 249 -17.29 -9.83 -18.51
N ALA A 250 -17.38 -11.01 -19.12
CA ALA A 250 -16.33 -12.03 -19.10
C ALA A 250 -14.91 -11.49 -19.42
N GLN A 251 -14.82 -10.44 -20.23
CA GLN A 251 -13.59 -9.81 -20.65
C GLN A 251 -12.87 -9.00 -19.55
N ASP A 252 -13.60 -8.37 -18.64
CA ASP A 252 -13.02 -7.52 -17.59
C ASP A 252 -12.44 -8.36 -16.44
N ARG A 253 -13.09 -9.49 -16.13
CA ARG A 253 -12.52 -10.53 -15.25
C ARG A 253 -11.27 -11.14 -15.84
N VAL A 254 -11.23 -11.41 -17.14
CA VAL A 254 -10.05 -12.01 -17.79
C VAL A 254 -8.87 -11.05 -17.76
N ILE A 255 -9.04 -9.75 -18.01
CA ILE A 255 -7.93 -8.79 -17.91
C ILE A 255 -7.39 -8.69 -16.48
N LEU A 256 -8.28 -8.60 -15.49
CA LEU A 256 -7.92 -8.57 -14.07
C LEU A 256 -7.29 -9.88 -13.60
N GLN A 257 -7.80 -11.03 -14.05
CA GLN A 257 -7.24 -12.35 -13.75
C GLN A 257 -5.93 -12.62 -14.49
N LEU A 258 -5.76 -12.12 -15.71
CA LEU A 258 -4.50 -12.23 -16.44
C LEU A 258 -3.45 -11.30 -15.83
N PHE A 259 -3.83 -10.10 -15.42
CA PHE A 259 -2.94 -9.19 -14.71
C PHE A 259 -2.55 -9.76 -13.34
N HIS A 260 -3.51 -10.31 -12.59
CA HIS A 260 -3.26 -11.04 -11.36
C HIS A 260 -2.39 -12.28 -11.60
N ALA A 261 -2.69 -13.09 -12.62
CA ALA A 261 -1.91 -14.26 -12.98
C ALA A 261 -0.50 -13.90 -13.46
N LEU A 262 -0.31 -12.80 -14.19
CA LEU A 262 1.00 -12.29 -14.58
C LEU A 262 1.80 -11.88 -13.34
N VAL A 263 1.16 -11.15 -12.41
CA VAL A 263 1.78 -10.81 -11.12
C VAL A 263 2.16 -12.09 -10.34
N GLN A 264 1.29 -13.10 -10.31
CA GLN A 264 1.53 -14.39 -9.66
C GLN A 264 2.64 -15.21 -10.35
N VAL A 265 2.74 -15.17 -11.68
CA VAL A 265 3.79 -15.85 -12.45
C VAL A 265 5.16 -15.24 -12.15
N PHE A 266 5.24 -13.91 -12.01
CA PHE A 266 6.46 -13.24 -11.55
C PHE A 266 6.76 -13.48 -10.06
N TRP A 267 5.74 -13.71 -9.23
CA TRP A 267 5.90 -14.01 -7.81
C TRP A 267 6.31 -15.48 -7.53
N SER A 268 5.92 -16.41 -8.41
CA SER A 268 6.23 -17.84 -8.27
C SER A 268 7.67 -18.14 -8.69
N VAL A 269 8.62 -17.75 -7.83
CA VAL A 269 9.94 -18.38 -7.82
C VAL A 269 9.71 -19.88 -7.54
N PRO A 270 10.13 -20.81 -8.41
CA PRO A 270 9.95 -22.22 -8.15
C PRO A 270 10.76 -22.57 -6.92
N SER A 271 10.08 -22.87 -5.80
CA SER A 271 10.68 -23.58 -4.68
C SER A 271 11.10 -24.97 -5.18
N LYS A 272 12.31 -25.06 -5.72
CA LYS A 272 12.90 -26.32 -6.12
C LYS A 272 13.23 -27.10 -4.85
N SER A 273 12.47 -28.17 -4.68
CA SER A 273 12.92 -29.54 -4.43
C SER A 273 12.46 -30.15 -3.11
N ASN A 274 11.32 -30.83 -3.22
CA ASN A 274 11.08 -32.04 -2.45
C ASN A 274 11.77 -33.22 -3.19
N PRO A 275 12.78 -33.91 -2.61
CA PRO A 275 13.19 -35.19 -3.12
C PRO A 275 12.56 -36.31 -2.29
N LYS A 276 11.56 -36.96 -2.91
CA LYS A 276 11.36 -38.42 -2.90
C LYS A 276 11.45 -39.14 -1.55
N GLY A 277 10.30 -39.35 -0.92
CA GLY A 277 10.08 -40.36 0.13
C GLY A 277 9.07 -41.43 -0.32
N ARG A 278 9.46 -42.28 -1.28
CA ARG A 278 8.70 -43.47 -1.69
C ARG A 278 8.89 -44.56 -0.63
N ARG A 279 7.86 -44.93 0.14
CA ARG A 279 7.75 -46.22 0.89
C ARG A 279 6.28 -46.39 1.31
N ARG A 280 5.50 -47.13 0.51
CA ARG A 280 5.02 -48.51 0.78
C ARG A 280 4.34 -48.65 2.16
N ARG A 281 3.00 -48.70 2.13
CA ARG A 281 2.18 -49.20 3.24
C ARG A 281 2.38 -50.72 3.37
N PRO A 282 2.41 -51.28 4.59
CA PRO A 282 2.17 -52.70 4.81
C PRO A 282 0.70 -53.05 4.53
#